data_AF-A0A327VWF0-F1
#
_entry.id   AF-A0A327VWF0-F1
#
_cell.length_a   1.000
_cell.length_b   1.000
_cell.length_c   1.000
_cell.angle_alpha   90.00
_cell.angle_beta   90.00
_cell.angle_gamma   90.00
#
_symmetry.space_group_name_H-M   'P 1'
#
loop_
_entity.id
_entity.type
_entity.pdbx_description
1 polymer ?
#
loop_
_entity_poly.entity_id
_entity_poly.type
_entity_poly.pdbx_seq_one_letter_code
_entity_poly.pdbx_strand_id
1 'polypeptide(L)' 'MNFLKRKNTKGDKTYYYYDFGREKGQRPVTGIFVYTKPKDAIQKQHSIHALA' A
#
# COMPACT_ATOMS: atom_id res chain seq x y z
N MET A 1 12.06 8.33 7.42
CA MET A 1 10.71 8.13 6.83
C MET A 1 10.36 6.67 7.02
N ASN A 2 9.49 6.34 7.98
CA ASN A 2 9.16 4.94 8.27
C ASN A 2 8.00 4.52 7.37
N PHE A 3 8.23 3.46 6.58
CA PHE A 3 7.23 2.90 5.70
C PHE A 3 6.70 1.60 6.29
N LEU A 4 5.41 1.55 6.60
CA LEU A 4 4.77 0.31 7.02
C LEU A 4 4.27 -0.43 5.79
N LYS A 5 4.75 -1.66 5.59
CA LYS A 5 4.24 -2.55 4.55
C LYS A 5 3.32 -3.58 5.18
N ARG A 6 2.07 -3.63 4.73
CA ARG A 6 1.10 -4.62 5.20
C ARG A 6 0.35 -5.26 4.04
N LYS A 7 0.29 -6.58 4.04
CA LYS A 7 -0.64 -7.30 3.16
C LYS A 7 -2.05 -7.23 3.73
N ASN A 8 -3.03 -7.15 2.87
CA ASN A 8 -4.42 -7.29 3.29
C ASN A 8 -4.72 -8.75 3.68
N THR A 9 -5.83 -8.96 4.38
CA THR A 9 -6.21 -10.30 4.88
C THR A 9 -6.33 -11.34 3.77
N LYS A 10 -6.73 -10.90 2.57
CA LYS A 10 -6.87 -11.76 1.38
C LYS A 10 -5.54 -12.02 0.65
N GLY A 11 -4.49 -11.25 0.93
CA GLY A 11 -3.17 -11.37 0.32
C GLY A 11 -3.05 -10.85 -1.12
N ASP A 12 -4.10 -10.28 -1.71
CA ASP A 12 -4.13 -9.77 -3.09
C ASP A 12 -3.69 -8.30 -3.21
N LYS A 13 -3.59 -7.57 -2.11
CA LYS A 13 -3.08 -6.19 -2.07
C LYS A 13 -2.00 -6.03 -1.01
N THR A 14 -0.98 -5.26 -1.37
CA THR A 14 0.02 -4.76 -0.43
C THR A 14 -0.16 -3.27 -0.25
N TYR A 15 -0.45 -2.87 0.98
CA TYR A 15 -0.57 -1.49 1.40
C TYR A 15 0.76 -0.97 1.91
N TYR A 16 1.10 0.24 1.48
CA TYR A 16 2.21 1.02 1.97
C TYR A 16 1.65 2.22 2.73
N TYR A 17 2.07 2.35 3.97
CA TYR A 17 1.67 3.45 4.84
C TYR A 17 2.86 4.36 5.09
N TYR A 18 2.64 5.65 4.95
CA TYR A 18 3.60 6.66 5.36
C TYR A 18 3.39 6.96 6.84
N ASP A 19 4.44 6.79 7.63
CA ASP A 19 4.46 7.13 9.04
C ASP A 19 5.20 8.46 9.24
N PHE A 20 4.42 9.53 9.43
CA PHE A 20 4.88 10.90 9.69
C PHE A 20 5.06 11.19 11.20
N GLY A 21 5.35 10.16 12.02
CA GLY A 21 5.50 10.31 13.46
C GLY A 21 4.20 10.10 14.22
N ARG A 22 3.49 9.00 13.93
CA ARG A 22 2.23 8.67 14.59
C ARG A 22 2.43 8.33 16.07
N GLU A 23 1.53 8.80 16.91
CA GLU A 23 1.47 8.40 18.32
C GLU A 23 0.78 7.04 18.50
N LYS A 24 0.98 6.41 19.66
CA LYS A 24 0.40 5.09 19.98
C LYS A 24 -1.13 5.15 19.91
N GLY A 25 -1.71 4.46 18.93
CA GLY A 25 -3.16 4.38 18.70
C GLY A 25 -3.65 5.17 17.48
N GLN A 26 -2.82 6.03 16.89
CA GLN A 26 -3.17 6.74 15.68
C GLN A 26 -3.13 5.80 14.45
N ARG A 27 -4.15 5.92 13.59
CA ARG A 27 -4.21 5.15 12.34
C ARG A 27 -3.10 5.66 11.40
N PRO A 28 -2.31 4.76 10.80
CA PRO A 28 -1.30 5.19 9.84
C PRO A 28 -1.95 5.90 8.65
N VAL A 29 -1.34 7.00 8.19
CA VAL A 29 -1.76 7.68 6.96
C VAL A 29 -1.51 6.72 5.79
N THR A 30 -2.57 6.42 5.05
CA THR A 30 -2.49 5.45 3.95
C THR A 30 -1.81 6.12 2.77
N GLY A 31 -0.72 5.53 2.27
CA GLY A 31 0.10 6.13 1.22
C GLY A 31 -0.31 5.67 -0.16
N ILE A 32 -0.31 4.37 -0.39
CA ILE A 32 -0.52 3.76 -1.71
C ILE A 32 -0.73 2.25 -1.51
N PHE A 33 -1.40 1.60 -2.47
CA PHE A 33 -1.44 0.14 -2.50
C PHE A 33 -1.12 -0.37 -3.89
N VAL A 34 -0.50 -1.55 -3.93
CA VAL A 34 -0.22 -2.29 -5.16
C VAL A 34 -0.89 -3.65 -5.11
N TYR A 35 -1.27 -4.17 -6.26
CA TYR A 35 -1.79 -5.52 -6.38
C TYR A 35 -0.63 -6.52 -6.32
N THR A 36 -0.71 -7.53 -5.46
CA THR A 36 0.33 -8.57 -5.34
C THR A 36 0.31 -9.53 -6.53
N LYS A 37 -0.87 -9.74 -7.12
CA LYS A 37 -1.08 -10.53 -8.34
C LYS A 37 -2.12 -9.80 -9.22
N PRO A 38 -1.70 -8.79 -10.00
CA PRO A 38 -2.61 -8.06 -10.87
C PRO A 38 -3.19 -9.02 -11.91
N LYS A 39 -4.52 -9.04 -12.04
CA LYS A 39 -5.23 -9.94 -12.98
C LYS A 39 -5.44 -9.29 -14.34
N ASP A 40 -5.62 -7.97 -14.35
CA ASP A 40 -6.01 -7.21 -15.53
C ASP A 40 -5.04 -6.05 -15.78
N ALA A 41 -5.00 -5.57 -17.03
CA ALA A 41 -4.14 -4.47 -17.45
C ALA A 41 -4.32 -3.21 -16.59
N ILE A 42 -5.54 -2.94 -16.14
CA ILE A 42 -5.87 -1.81 -15.24
C ILE A 42 -5.15 -1.94 -13.89
N GLN A 43 -5.13 -3.14 -13.29
CA GLN A 43 -4.47 -3.39 -12.01
C GLN A 43 -2.94 -3.31 -12.13
N LYS A 44 -2.41 -3.75 -13.29
CA LYS A 44 -0.99 -3.62 -13.63
C LYS A 44 -0.61 -2.14 -13.77
N GLN A 45 -1.40 -1.37 -14.52
CA GLN A 45 -1.18 0.06 -14.74
C GLN A 45 -1.27 0.87 -13.44
N HIS A 46 -2.26 0.58 -12.58
CA HIS A 46 -2.38 1.19 -11.25
C HIS A 46 -1.13 0.97 -10.38
N SER A 47 -0.53 -0.22 -10.47
CA SER A 47 0.68 -0.52 -9.69
C SER A 47 1.91 0.20 -10.23
N ILE A 48 1.97 0.45 -11.55
CA ILE A 48 3.04 1.23 -12.18
C ILE A 48 2.94 2.71 -11.77
N HIS A 49 1.75 3.30 -11.84
CA HIS A 49 1.54 4.68 -11.42
C HIS A 49 1.70 4.90 -9.91
N ALA A 50 1.52 3.87 -9.09
CA ALA A 50 1.76 3.94 -7.64
C ALA A 50 3.25 3.85 -7.26
N LEU A 51 4.13 3.51 -8.21
CA LEU A 51 5.59 3.34 -8.02
C LEU A 51 6.42 4.41 -8.74
N ALA A 52 5.80 5.25 -9.57
CA ALA A 52 6.43 6.36 -10.30
C ALA A 52 6.41 7.64 -9.44
#